data_AF-A0A537KD06-F1
#
_entry.id   AF-A0A537KD06-F1
#
_cell.length_a   1.000
_cell.length_b   1.000
_cell.length_c   1.000
_cell.angle_alpha   90.00
_cell.angle_beta   90.00
_cell.angle_gamma   90.00
#
_symmetry.space_group_name_H-M   'P 1'
#
loop_
_entity.id
_entity.type
_entity.pdbx_description
1 polymer ?
#
loop_
_entity_poly.entity_id
_entity_poly.type
_entity_poly.pdbx_seq_one_letter_code
_entity_poly.pdbx_strand_id
1 'polypeptide(L)'
;MKIIYQYLLLAILSCVAAITNAQVNDSIPLICPFEHGSGREPKEAFTWDPPDQKVIMISHVDSIIRSCVNGDVVKVVNNEENGYEVVIFYKEFYFWYNNVAKPLVAVRQKVKAGDAIGVYKLGEEMEFRMYKELKKSEPIMMDPRNWLECKVPKAQ
;
A
#
# COMPACT_ATOMS: atom_id res chain seq x y z
N MET A 1 -2.02 33.95 -55.23
CA MET A 1 -2.82 33.40 -54.11
C MET A 1 -2.52 31.92 -53.82
N LYS A 2 -1.25 31.49 -53.92
CA LYS A 2 -0.81 30.10 -53.59
C LYS A 2 0.20 30.03 -52.44
N ILE A 3 0.78 31.17 -52.08
CA ILE A 3 1.88 31.26 -51.10
C ILE A 3 1.36 31.21 -49.65
N ILE A 4 0.10 31.62 -49.42
CA ILE A 4 -0.49 31.69 -48.07
C ILE A 4 -0.77 30.29 -47.49
N TYR A 5 -1.13 29.30 -48.32
CA TYR A 5 -1.45 27.94 -47.87
C TYR A 5 -0.23 27.14 -47.40
N GLN A 6 0.96 27.49 -47.86
CA GLN A 6 2.18 26.73 -47.58
C GLN A 6 2.74 27.02 -46.18
N TYR A 7 2.48 28.21 -45.63
CA TYR A 7 2.85 28.57 -44.26
C TYR A 7 1.81 28.14 -43.22
N LEU A 8 0.56 27.91 -43.63
CA LEU A 8 -0.49 27.44 -42.73
C LEU A 8 -0.26 25.98 -42.29
N LEU A 9 0.32 25.14 -43.16
CA LEU A 9 0.65 23.74 -42.85
C LEU A 9 1.90 23.60 -41.96
N LEU A 10 2.84 24.56 -42.01
CA LEU A 10 4.01 24.54 -41.13
C LEU A 10 3.69 24.96 -39.68
N ALA A 11 2.63 25.75 -39.46
CA ALA A 11 2.23 26.21 -38.13
C ALA A 11 1.44 25.14 -37.33
N ILE A 12 0.85 24.16 -38.00
CA ILE A 12 0.08 23.08 -37.34
C ILE A 12 1.02 21.96 -36.83
N LEU A 13 2.22 21.84 -37.39
CA LEU A 13 3.17 20.77 -37.04
C LEU A 13 4.01 21.06 -35.77
N SER A 14 3.97 22.29 -35.21
CA SER A 14 4.71 22.63 -33.99
C SER A 14 3.92 22.40 -32.69
N CYS A 15 2.62 22.11 -32.76
CA CYS A 15 1.78 21.94 -31.57
C CYS A 15 1.74 20.51 -30.99
N VAL A 16 2.43 19.53 -31.61
CA VAL A 16 2.35 18.12 -31.17
C VAL A 16 3.53 17.68 -30.29
N ALA A 17 4.57 18.51 -30.13
CA ALA A 17 5.77 18.14 -29.37
C ALA A 17 5.74 18.55 -27.88
N ALA A 18 4.57 18.92 -27.35
CA ALA A 18 4.38 19.10 -25.91
C ALA A 18 3.54 17.94 -25.35
N ILE A 19 3.94 16.70 -25.65
CA ILE A 19 3.61 15.57 -24.78
C ILE A 19 4.42 15.82 -23.52
N THR A 20 3.79 16.54 -22.60
CA THR A 20 4.25 16.70 -21.24
C THR A 20 4.45 15.30 -20.68
N ASN A 21 5.70 14.95 -20.40
CA ASN A 21 6.00 13.94 -19.39
C ASN A 21 5.49 14.53 -18.07
N ALA A 22 4.18 14.42 -17.83
CA ALA A 22 3.65 14.44 -16.49
C ALA A 22 4.37 13.29 -15.78
N GLN A 23 5.42 13.61 -15.02
CA GLN A 23 5.92 12.73 -14.00
C GLN A 23 4.73 12.53 -13.07
N VAL A 24 3.99 11.44 -13.31
CA VAL A 24 2.99 10.96 -12.37
C VAL A 24 3.79 10.72 -11.11
N ASN A 25 3.59 11.61 -10.15
CA ASN A 25 4.07 11.39 -8.81
C ASN A 25 3.27 10.17 -8.34
N ASP A 26 3.82 8.97 -8.52
CA ASP A 26 3.19 7.69 -8.21
C ASP A 26 3.06 7.50 -6.68
N SER A 27 2.79 8.58 -5.94
CA SER A 27 2.42 8.49 -4.54
C SER A 27 1.02 7.88 -4.48
N ILE A 28 0.95 6.66 -3.96
CA ILE A 28 -0.32 6.07 -3.54
C ILE A 28 -0.52 6.56 -2.11
N PRO A 29 -1.41 7.53 -1.85
CA PRO A 29 -1.74 7.89 -0.47
C PRO A 29 -2.40 6.67 0.18
N LEU A 30 -1.83 6.22 1.30
CA LEU A 30 -2.36 5.11 2.08
C LEU A 30 -3.04 5.68 3.31
N ILE A 31 -4.35 5.46 3.44
CA ILE A 31 -5.03 5.86 4.67
C ILE A 31 -4.49 5.04 5.84
N CYS A 32 -4.59 5.57 7.05
CA CYS A 32 -4.17 4.83 8.22
C CYS A 32 -5.06 3.58 8.42
N PRO A 33 -4.49 2.37 8.48
CA PRO A 33 -5.26 1.15 8.74
C PRO A 33 -5.75 1.06 10.20
N PHE A 34 -5.23 1.91 11.10
CA PHE A 34 -5.42 1.84 12.55
C PHE A 34 -6.37 2.96 13.02
N GLU A 35 -7.55 2.59 13.51
CA GLU A 35 -8.52 3.55 14.05
C GLU A 35 -8.20 3.95 15.51
N HIS A 36 -7.69 2.99 16.30
CA HIS A 36 -7.40 3.15 17.72
C HIS A 36 -6.04 2.52 18.13
N GLY A 37 -5.10 2.51 17.19
CA GLY A 37 -3.77 1.93 17.38
C GLY A 37 -2.64 2.91 17.10
N SER A 38 -1.43 2.44 17.36
CA SER A 38 -0.20 3.12 16.95
C SER A 38 0.67 2.18 16.13
N GLY A 39 1.44 2.75 15.20
CA GLY A 39 2.47 2.03 14.47
C GLY A 39 3.84 2.27 15.10
N ARG A 40 4.72 1.27 15.05
CA ARG A 40 6.14 1.41 15.37
C ARG A 40 6.99 0.59 14.40
N GLU A 41 8.27 0.91 14.34
CA GLU A 41 9.26 0.02 13.72
C GLU A 41 9.42 -1.29 14.52
N PRO A 42 9.81 -2.41 13.87
CA PRO A 42 10.17 -3.63 14.56
C PRO A 42 11.28 -3.39 15.59
N LYS A 43 11.18 -4.07 16.73
CA LYS A 43 12.24 -4.09 17.75
C LYS A 43 13.05 -5.36 17.49
N GLU A 44 13.90 -5.33 16.49
CA GLU A 44 14.73 -6.48 16.16
C GLU A 44 16.08 -6.36 16.85
N ALA A 45 16.52 -7.45 17.47
CA ALA A 45 17.83 -7.51 18.13
C ALA A 45 18.99 -7.51 17.12
N PHE A 46 18.67 -7.71 15.83
CA PHE A 46 19.60 -7.83 14.72
C PHE A 46 19.13 -6.94 13.57
N THR A 47 20.08 -6.35 12.85
CA THR A 47 19.83 -5.63 11.62
C THR A 47 19.92 -6.61 10.46
N TRP A 48 18.84 -6.80 9.71
CA TRP A 48 18.86 -7.61 8.48
C TRP A 48 19.38 -6.79 7.29
N ASP A 49 20.02 -7.47 6.35
CA ASP A 49 20.40 -6.91 5.04
C ASP A 49 19.76 -7.76 3.92
N PRO A 50 18.73 -7.25 3.22
CA PRO A 50 18.14 -5.92 3.37
C PRO A 50 17.26 -5.81 4.65
N PRO A 51 17.02 -4.58 5.15
CA PRO A 51 16.22 -4.38 6.36
C PRO A 51 14.76 -4.83 6.20
N ASP A 52 14.15 -5.40 7.26
CA ASP A 52 12.73 -5.77 7.27
C ASP A 52 11.85 -4.49 7.36
N GLN A 53 11.43 -3.98 6.21
CA GLN A 53 10.63 -2.76 6.06
C GLN A 53 9.14 -2.99 6.37
N LYS A 54 8.82 -3.26 7.63
CA LYS A 54 7.44 -3.48 8.11
C LYS A 54 7.04 -2.45 9.16
N VAL A 55 5.73 -2.30 9.37
CA VAL A 55 5.19 -1.55 10.50
C VAL A 55 4.53 -2.53 11.45
N ILE A 56 4.93 -2.48 12.73
CA ILE A 56 4.22 -3.19 13.79
C ILE A 56 3.10 -2.29 14.28
N MET A 57 1.87 -2.73 14.10
CA MET A 57 0.69 -2.05 14.61
C MET A 57 0.32 -2.62 15.97
N ILE A 58 0.02 -1.76 16.93
CA ILE A 58 -0.42 -2.16 18.27
C ILE A 58 -1.79 -1.56 18.53
N SER A 59 -2.72 -2.36 19.04
CA SER A 59 -4.01 -1.83 19.50
C SER A 59 -3.99 -1.33 20.93
N HIS A 60 -4.70 -0.23 21.16
CA HIS A 60 -5.01 0.26 22.50
C HIS A 60 -6.40 -0.14 23.00
N VAL A 61 -7.23 -0.79 22.16
CA VAL A 61 -8.56 -1.34 22.46
C VAL A 61 -8.90 -2.49 21.49
N ASP A 62 -9.96 -3.25 21.70
CA ASP A 62 -10.47 -4.12 20.64
C ASP A 62 -11.00 -3.25 19.50
N SER A 63 -10.50 -3.44 18.28
CA SER A 63 -10.75 -2.48 17.18
C SER A 63 -10.76 -3.15 15.80
N ILE A 64 -11.18 -2.38 14.80
CA ILE A 64 -11.30 -2.77 13.41
C ILE A 64 -10.03 -2.37 12.64
N ILE A 65 -9.54 -3.29 11.82
CA ILE A 65 -8.51 -3.03 10.83
C ILE A 65 -9.22 -2.54 9.57
N ARG A 66 -8.76 -1.42 9.02
CA ARG A 66 -9.32 -0.85 7.78
C ARG A 66 -8.35 -1.03 6.62
N SER A 67 -8.89 -1.23 5.42
CA SER A 67 -8.06 -1.26 4.22
C SER A 67 -7.42 0.11 4.01
N CYS A 68 -6.10 0.15 3.84
CA CYS A 68 -5.39 1.39 3.51
C CYS A 68 -5.59 1.86 2.06
N VAL A 69 -6.11 0.98 1.19
CA VAL A 69 -6.27 1.21 -0.25
C VAL A 69 -7.59 0.68 -0.78
N ASN A 70 -7.98 1.13 -1.96
CA ASN A 70 -8.91 0.37 -2.80
C ASN A 70 -8.17 -0.86 -3.34
N GLY A 71 -8.84 -2.00 -3.54
CA GLY A 71 -8.17 -3.15 -4.12
C GLY A 71 -8.99 -4.43 -4.15
N ASP A 72 -8.31 -5.51 -4.56
CA ASP A 72 -8.83 -6.86 -4.56
C ASP A 72 -8.17 -7.67 -3.44
N VAL A 73 -8.96 -8.34 -2.61
CA VAL A 73 -8.44 -9.26 -1.59
C VAL A 73 -7.96 -10.52 -2.31
N VAL A 74 -6.65 -10.74 -2.37
CA VAL A 74 -6.05 -11.85 -3.11
C VAL A 74 -5.72 -13.05 -2.24
N LYS A 75 -5.64 -12.87 -0.91
CA LYS A 75 -5.36 -13.95 0.04
C LYS A 75 -6.02 -13.68 1.38
N VAL A 76 -6.62 -14.71 1.96
CA VAL A 76 -7.09 -14.79 3.35
C VAL A 76 -6.78 -16.19 3.82
N VAL A 77 -5.77 -16.34 4.67
CA VAL A 77 -5.33 -17.65 5.18
C VAL A 77 -5.08 -17.58 6.67
N ASN A 78 -5.39 -18.65 7.39
CA ASN A 78 -5.04 -18.76 8.81
C ASN A 78 -3.54 -19.07 8.92
N ASN A 79 -2.79 -18.29 9.71
CA ASN A 79 -1.41 -18.59 10.03
C ASN A 79 -1.39 -19.55 11.23
N GLU A 80 -0.53 -20.55 11.20
CA GLU A 80 -0.54 -21.68 12.15
C GLU A 80 -0.36 -21.25 13.64
N GLU A 81 -0.06 -19.97 13.90
CA GLU A 81 0.17 -19.33 15.19
C GLU A 81 -1.00 -18.42 15.69
N ASN A 82 -2.25 -18.77 15.36
CA ASN A 82 -3.49 -18.14 15.87
C ASN A 82 -3.88 -16.75 15.32
N GLY A 83 -3.60 -16.48 14.05
CA GLY A 83 -4.04 -15.29 13.35
C GLY A 83 -4.37 -15.56 11.89
N TYR A 84 -4.66 -14.50 11.16
CA TYR A 84 -4.90 -14.56 9.73
C TYR A 84 -3.95 -13.62 9.00
N GLU A 85 -3.55 -14.05 7.81
CA GLU A 85 -2.93 -13.21 6.82
C GLU A 85 -4.01 -12.78 5.82
N VAL A 86 -4.18 -11.46 5.68
CA VAL A 86 -5.03 -10.85 4.66
C VAL A 86 -4.12 -10.08 3.70
N VAL A 87 -4.23 -10.34 2.40
CA VAL A 87 -3.45 -9.63 1.37
C VAL A 87 -4.39 -8.94 0.39
N ILE A 88 -4.15 -7.65 0.17
CA ILE A 88 -4.87 -6.82 -0.79
C ILE A 88 -3.92 -6.42 -1.91
N PHE A 89 -4.35 -6.62 -3.15
CA PHE A 89 -3.63 -6.17 -4.34
C PHE A 89 -4.28 -4.91 -4.90
N TYR A 90 -3.45 -3.90 -5.18
CA TYR A 90 -3.87 -2.67 -5.83
C TYR A 90 -2.78 -2.15 -6.77
N LYS A 91 -3.17 -1.96 -8.04
CA LYS A 91 -2.26 -1.61 -9.13
C LYS A 91 -1.13 -2.63 -9.31
N GLU A 92 0.02 -2.38 -8.71
CA GLU A 92 1.23 -3.21 -8.74
C GLU A 92 1.77 -3.44 -7.32
N PHE A 93 0.93 -3.28 -6.29
CA PHE A 93 1.34 -3.38 -4.89
C PHE A 93 0.50 -4.40 -4.14
N TYR A 94 1.17 -5.18 -3.30
CA TYR A 94 0.57 -6.07 -2.32
C TYR A 94 0.69 -5.45 -0.93
N PHE A 95 -0.43 -5.38 -0.22
CA PHE A 95 -0.54 -4.90 1.16
C PHE A 95 -0.92 -6.07 2.05
N TRP A 96 0.02 -6.48 2.90
CA TRP A 96 -0.11 -7.65 3.75
C TRP A 96 -0.42 -7.21 5.18
N TYR A 97 -1.44 -7.84 5.75
CA TYR A 97 -1.89 -7.69 7.13
C TYR A 97 -1.73 -9.06 7.80
N ASN A 98 -0.67 -9.24 8.59
CA ASN A 98 -0.37 -10.51 9.28
C ASN A 98 -0.83 -10.44 10.73
N ASN A 99 -1.24 -11.58 11.31
CA ASN A 99 -1.77 -11.67 12.67
C ASN A 99 -3.10 -10.90 12.85
N VAL A 100 -3.93 -10.89 11.80
CA VAL A 100 -5.32 -10.43 11.91
C VAL A 100 -6.09 -11.43 12.78
N ALA A 101 -6.65 -11.00 13.91
CA ALA A 101 -7.35 -11.92 14.82
C ALA A 101 -8.59 -12.57 14.19
N LYS A 102 -9.32 -11.79 13.37
CA LYS A 102 -10.47 -12.28 12.61
C LYS A 102 -10.62 -11.50 11.30
N PRO A 103 -10.59 -12.16 10.13
CA PRO A 103 -10.84 -11.49 8.86
C PRO A 103 -12.34 -11.16 8.73
N LEU A 104 -12.62 -9.99 8.17
CA LEU A 104 -13.98 -9.53 7.84
C LEU A 104 -14.22 -9.50 6.31
N VAL A 105 -13.25 -10.02 5.55
CA VAL A 105 -13.27 -10.10 4.09
C VAL A 105 -12.96 -11.50 3.62
N ALA A 106 -13.31 -11.78 2.36
CA ALA A 106 -13.01 -13.04 1.68
C ALA A 106 -12.15 -12.82 0.42
N VAL A 107 -11.47 -13.87 -0.03
CA VAL A 107 -10.70 -13.84 -1.29
C VAL A 107 -11.61 -13.46 -2.46
N ARG A 108 -11.09 -12.65 -3.38
CA ARG A 108 -11.77 -12.00 -4.53
C ARG A 108 -12.75 -10.88 -4.16
N GLN A 109 -12.91 -10.55 -2.87
CA GLN A 109 -13.71 -9.38 -2.48
C GLN A 109 -13.00 -8.09 -2.90
N LYS A 110 -13.77 -7.16 -3.45
CA LYS A 110 -13.31 -5.77 -3.67
C LYS A 110 -13.51 -4.97 -2.40
N VAL A 111 -12.50 -4.18 -2.05
CA VAL A 111 -12.53 -3.28 -0.89
C VAL A 111 -12.17 -1.86 -1.34
N LYS A 112 -12.71 -0.88 -0.62
CA LYS A 112 -12.32 0.52 -0.70
C LYS A 112 -11.41 0.88 0.47
N ALA A 113 -10.61 1.93 0.29
CA ALA A 113 -9.89 2.54 1.40
C ALA A 113 -10.89 2.91 2.49
N GLY A 114 -10.66 2.42 3.71
CA GLY A 114 -11.50 2.66 4.89
C GLY A 114 -12.46 1.52 5.21
N ASP A 115 -12.68 0.59 4.28
CA ASP A 115 -13.52 -0.59 4.54
C ASP A 115 -12.91 -1.46 5.63
N ALA A 116 -13.77 -2.03 6.48
CA ALA A 116 -13.35 -2.97 7.51
C ALA A 116 -12.87 -4.28 6.87
N ILE A 117 -11.64 -4.70 7.19
CA ILE A 117 -11.02 -5.91 6.63
C ILE A 117 -10.71 -6.97 7.69
N GLY A 118 -10.67 -6.58 8.95
CA GLY A 118 -10.36 -7.49 10.03
C GLY A 118 -10.60 -6.88 11.40
N VAL A 119 -10.30 -7.67 12.42
CA VAL A 119 -10.32 -7.29 13.83
C VAL A 119 -8.94 -7.58 14.41
N TYR A 120 -8.51 -6.76 15.35
CA TYR A 120 -7.33 -6.98 16.18
C TYR A 120 -7.69 -6.63 17.64
N LYS A 121 -7.14 -7.37 18.60
CA LYS A 121 -7.48 -7.19 20.02
C LYS A 121 -6.55 -6.23 20.73
N LEU A 122 -6.98 -5.76 21.89
CA LEU A 122 -6.17 -4.98 22.81
C LEU A 122 -4.81 -5.65 23.07
N GLY A 123 -3.73 -4.90 22.83
CA GLY A 123 -2.35 -5.33 23.10
C GLY A 123 -1.76 -6.31 22.09
N GLU A 124 -2.54 -6.78 21.11
CA GLU A 124 -2.02 -7.62 20.03
C GLU A 124 -1.19 -6.78 19.03
N GLU A 125 -0.15 -7.42 18.50
CA GLU A 125 0.70 -6.84 17.46
C GLU A 125 0.36 -7.45 16.10
N MET A 126 0.17 -6.57 15.12
CA MET A 126 -0.04 -6.93 13.73
C MET A 126 1.14 -6.46 12.90
N GLU A 127 1.56 -7.25 11.91
CA GLU A 127 2.54 -6.75 10.94
C GLU A 127 1.84 -6.20 9.70
N PHE A 128 2.23 -5.00 9.32
CA PHE A 128 1.88 -4.39 8.05
C PHE A 128 3.10 -4.41 7.13
N ARG A 129 2.95 -5.02 5.95
CA ARG A 129 4.01 -5.06 4.94
C ARG A 129 3.48 -4.58 3.60
N MET A 130 4.34 -3.94 2.82
CA MET A 130 4.05 -3.48 1.47
C MET A 130 5.08 -4.04 0.51
N TYR A 131 4.62 -4.64 -0.58
CA TYR A 131 5.48 -5.15 -1.63
C TYR A 131 5.08 -4.54 -2.97
N LYS A 132 6.07 -4.18 -3.78
CA LYS A 132 5.87 -3.81 -5.18
C LYS A 132 6.09 -5.04 -6.04
N GLU A 133 5.06 -5.42 -6.79
CA GLU A 133 5.13 -6.49 -7.79
C GLU A 133 6.11 -6.10 -8.90
N LEU A 134 6.95 -7.05 -9.28
CA LEU A 134 7.84 -6.91 -10.42
C LEU A 134 7.48 -7.95 -11.47
N LYS A 135 7.32 -7.51 -12.72
CA LYS A 135 6.90 -8.37 -13.84
C LYS A 135 7.86 -9.54 -14.15
N LYS A 136 9.10 -9.50 -13.66
CA LYS A 136 10.17 -10.44 -14.04
C LYS A 136 11.05 -10.91 -12.88
N SER A 137 10.67 -10.63 -11.64
CA SER A 137 11.45 -11.00 -10.46
C SER A 137 10.56 -11.07 -9.23
N GLU A 138 11.13 -11.47 -8.10
CA GLU A 138 10.45 -11.44 -6.82
C GLU A 138 9.95 -10.03 -6.46
N PRO A 139 8.80 -9.90 -5.78
CA PRO A 139 8.31 -8.62 -5.30
C PRO A 139 9.34 -7.93 -4.39
N ILE A 140 9.53 -6.62 -4.56
CA ILE A 140 10.42 -5.85 -3.70
C ILE A 140 9.65 -5.35 -2.48
N MET A 141 10.21 -5.56 -1.29
CA MET A 141 9.67 -5.00 -0.07
C MET A 141 9.87 -3.48 -0.05
N MET A 142 8.80 -2.75 0.26
CA MET A 142 8.76 -1.29 0.33
C MET A 142 8.52 -0.86 1.78
N ASP A 143 8.98 0.32 2.17
CA ASP A 143 8.69 0.88 3.49
C ASP A 143 7.32 1.61 3.53
N PRO A 144 6.23 0.99 4.03
CA PRO A 144 4.90 1.59 3.99
C PRO A 144 4.81 2.95 4.70
N ARG A 145 5.75 3.27 5.60
CA ARG A 145 5.80 4.55 6.33
C ARG A 145 5.99 5.76 5.40
N ASN A 146 6.53 5.56 4.21
CA ASN A 146 6.69 6.64 3.23
C ASN A 146 5.37 7.04 2.55
N TRP A 147 4.30 6.25 2.72
CA TRP A 147 3.02 6.44 2.05
C TRP A 147 1.81 6.52 3.00
N LEU A 148 1.96 6.04 4.24
CA LEU A 148 0.92 6.13 5.27
C LEU A 148 0.64 7.57 5.69
N GLU A 149 -0.64 7.94 5.72
CA GLU A 149 -1.11 9.24 6.22
C GLU A 149 -0.81 9.43 7.71
N CYS A 150 -0.87 8.35 8.50
CA CYS A 150 -0.50 8.41 9.91
C CYS A 150 1.01 8.32 10.08
N LYS A 151 1.56 9.23 10.89
CA LYS A 151 3.00 9.26 11.20
C LYS A 151 3.34 8.07 12.10
N VAL A 152 4.10 7.13 11.55
CA VAL A 152 4.71 6.03 12.30
C VAL A 152 6.14 6.44 12.68
N PRO A 153 6.48 6.52 13.98
CA PRO A 153 7.84 6.84 14.41
C PRO A 153 8.83 5.81 13.87
N LYS A 154 9.98 6.29 13.38
CA LYS A 154 11.16 5.46 13.11
C LYS A 154 11.90 5.22 14.42
N ALA A 155 12.51 4.05 14.57
CA ALA A 155 13.46 3.81 15.64
C ALA A 155 14.60 4.83 15.53
N GLN A 156 15.02 5.37 16.68
CA GLN A 156 16.15 6.29 16.78
C GLN A 156 17.46 5.51 16.79
#